data_AF-X0VR79-F1
#
_entry.id   AF-X0VR79-F1
#
_cell.length_a   1.000
_cell.length_b   1.000
_cell.length_c   1.000
_cell.angle_alpha   90.00
_cell.angle_beta   90.00
_cell.angle_gamma   90.00
#
_symmetry.space_group_name_H-M   'P 1'
#
loop_
_entity.id
_entity.type
_entity.pdbx_description
1 polymer ?
#
loop_
_entity_poly.entity_id
_entity_poly.type
_entity_poly.pdbx_seq_one_letter_code
_entity_poly.pdbx_strand_id
1 'polypeptide(L)'
;SIVLTIFMGGLGLGSYLASRFIDRIKEPLALVKIYGMLELAIGAYAIVIPLLLTAFRPLQAILYNGLYNHFIIYNLLTFAVCSVILSIPVICMGATLPILCRFYVVRLSHLGTHAGRLYGLNTIGAALGSLVCGFWLIDLWGVSGTLTFAVLVNLMIGISCLTVSYKAKVMYADTGQKSPGSKKAPLKDETPSHPSERKGALVIFVVSGFCAMAYEVIWTRLLGLIVGPTTYSFTIVLVTFITGLALGSMIFGYLADKVKRCIWLLLFTQIA
;
A
#
# COMPACT_ATOMS: atom_id res chain seq x y z
N SER A 1 5.24 -16.04 -5.38
CA SER A 1 4.26 -16.28 -4.30
C SER A 1 2.93 -15.71 -4.76
N ILE A 2 1.85 -16.51 -4.81
CA ILE A 2 0.53 -16.08 -5.34
C ILE A 2 0.03 -14.84 -4.59
N VAL A 3 0.03 -14.87 -3.25
CA VAL A 3 -0.46 -13.79 -2.41
C VAL A 3 0.34 -12.49 -2.62
N LEU A 4 1.67 -12.57 -2.61
CA LEU A 4 2.53 -11.39 -2.81
C LEU A 4 2.31 -10.75 -4.19
N THR A 5 2.19 -11.57 -5.23
CA THR A 5 1.95 -11.08 -6.60
C THR A 5 0.62 -10.34 -6.70
N ILE A 6 -0.44 -10.89 -6.12
CA ILE A 6 -1.77 -10.25 -6.11
C ILE A 6 -1.74 -8.97 -5.27
N PHE A 7 -1.09 -9.01 -4.11
CA PHE A 7 -1.00 -7.87 -3.21
C PHE A 7 -0.22 -6.71 -3.84
N MET A 8 0.99 -6.95 -4.33
CA MET A 8 1.82 -5.91 -4.95
C MET A 8 1.23 -5.42 -6.27
N GLY A 9 0.69 -6.33 -7.10
CA GLY A 9 0.00 -5.97 -8.34
C GLY A 9 -1.24 -5.12 -8.10
N GLY A 10 -2.05 -5.47 -7.09
CA GLY A 10 -3.23 -4.72 -6.70
C GLY A 10 -2.90 -3.34 -6.12
N LEU A 11 -1.86 -3.24 -5.28
CA LEU A 11 -1.41 -1.96 -4.73
C LEU A 11 -0.97 -1.01 -5.85
N GLY A 12 -0.18 -1.53 -6.79
CA GLY A 12 0.27 -0.78 -7.97
C GLY A 12 -0.90 -0.33 -8.85
N LEU A 13 -1.86 -1.23 -9.13
CA LEU A 13 -3.06 -0.90 -9.90
C LEU A 13 -3.92 0.15 -9.19
N GLY A 14 -4.13 0.01 -7.88
CA GLY A 14 -4.81 0.99 -7.05
C GLY A 14 -4.15 2.35 -7.08
N SER A 15 -2.83 2.40 -6.92
CA SER A 15 -2.05 3.63 -6.99
C SER A 15 -2.18 4.33 -8.34
N TYR A 16 -2.10 3.56 -9.43
CA TYR A 16 -2.22 4.05 -10.80
C TYR A 16 -3.61 4.61 -11.11
N LEU A 17 -4.66 3.85 -10.78
CA LEU A 17 -6.05 4.29 -10.97
C LEU A 17 -6.31 5.55 -10.16
N ALA A 18 -5.96 5.53 -8.87
CA ALA A 18 -6.13 6.65 -7.95
C ALA A 18 -5.46 7.92 -8.49
N SER A 19 -4.19 7.85 -8.90
CA SER A 19 -3.44 9.01 -9.39
C SER A 19 -4.16 9.70 -10.57
N ARG A 20 -4.74 8.95 -11.50
CA ARG A 20 -5.51 9.49 -12.64
C ARG A 20 -6.82 10.18 -12.23
N PHE A 21 -7.53 9.62 -11.26
CA PHE A 21 -8.80 10.17 -10.80
C PHE A 21 -8.60 11.40 -9.92
N ILE A 22 -7.61 11.34 -9.05
CA ILE A 22 -7.35 12.34 -8.03
C ILE A 22 -6.91 13.66 -8.67
N ASP A 23 -6.19 13.64 -9.80
CA ASP A 23 -5.85 14.82 -10.62
C ASP A 23 -7.02 15.72 -11.00
N ARG A 24 -8.21 15.16 -11.13
CA ARG A 24 -9.42 15.91 -11.46
C ARG A 24 -10.07 16.59 -10.24
N ILE A 25 -9.68 16.21 -9.02
CA ILE A 25 -10.29 16.68 -7.78
C ILE A 25 -9.60 17.97 -7.32
N LYS A 26 -10.36 19.07 -7.32
CA LYS A 26 -9.88 20.40 -6.92
C LYS A 26 -10.05 20.67 -5.43
N GLU A 27 -11.05 20.04 -4.80
CA GLU A 27 -11.38 20.26 -3.39
C GLU A 27 -10.58 19.34 -2.47
N PRO A 28 -9.77 19.86 -1.51
CA PRO A 28 -8.98 19.02 -0.61
C PRO A 28 -9.85 18.19 0.34
N LEU A 29 -11.02 18.71 0.73
CA LEU A 29 -11.97 17.99 1.60
C LEU A 29 -12.58 16.77 0.92
N ALA A 30 -12.70 16.78 -0.42
CA ALA A 30 -13.15 15.63 -1.18
C ALA A 30 -12.11 14.49 -1.16
N LEU A 31 -10.81 14.81 -1.10
CA LEU A 31 -9.75 13.80 -0.94
C LEU A 31 -9.88 13.08 0.41
N VAL A 32 -10.09 13.83 1.50
CA VAL A 32 -10.31 13.25 2.84
C VAL A 32 -11.57 12.38 2.86
N LYS A 33 -12.63 12.80 2.17
CA LYS A 33 -13.86 11.99 2.04
C LYS A 33 -13.58 10.67 1.32
N ILE A 34 -12.89 10.70 0.18
CA ILE A 34 -12.57 9.50 -0.60
C ILE A 34 -11.67 8.57 0.21
N TYR A 35 -10.66 9.11 0.89
CA TYR A 35 -9.83 8.35 1.81
C TYR A 35 -10.69 7.63 2.86
N GLY A 36 -11.60 8.35 3.53
CA GLY A 36 -12.51 7.75 4.51
C GLY A 36 -13.41 6.66 3.92
N MET A 37 -13.93 6.85 2.71
CA MET A 37 -14.73 5.83 2.01
C MET A 37 -13.90 4.58 1.68
N LEU A 38 -12.63 4.73 1.31
CA LEU A 38 -11.73 3.60 1.06
C LEU A 38 -11.47 2.80 2.35
N GLU A 39 -11.21 3.47 3.47
CA GLU A 39 -11.00 2.78 4.76
C GLU A 39 -12.24 2.01 5.21
N LEU A 40 -13.44 2.61 5.03
CA LEU A 40 -14.69 1.88 5.27
C LEU A 40 -14.86 0.69 4.34
N ALA A 41 -14.51 0.83 3.05
CA ALA A 41 -14.58 -0.27 2.10
C ALA A 41 -13.61 -1.41 2.46
N ILE A 42 -12.37 -1.09 2.87
CA ILE A 42 -11.39 -2.07 3.33
C ILE A 42 -11.89 -2.78 4.59
N GLY A 43 -12.40 -2.03 5.57
CA GLY A 43 -12.99 -2.59 6.79
C GLY A 43 -14.20 -3.50 6.51
N ALA A 44 -15.13 -3.06 5.67
CA ALA A 44 -16.28 -3.88 5.27
C ALA A 44 -15.84 -5.15 4.53
N TYR A 45 -14.85 -5.03 3.64
CA TYR A 45 -14.33 -6.18 2.91
C TYR A 45 -13.62 -7.19 3.81
N ALA A 46 -12.94 -6.74 4.87
CA ALA A 46 -12.33 -7.65 5.85
C ALA A 46 -13.36 -8.57 6.50
N ILE A 47 -14.59 -8.10 6.76
CA ILE A 47 -15.69 -8.95 7.25
C ILE A 47 -16.12 -9.99 6.20
N VAL A 48 -16.09 -9.62 4.92
CA VAL A 48 -16.52 -10.46 3.80
C VAL A 48 -15.48 -11.54 3.46
N ILE A 49 -14.19 -11.31 3.69
CA ILE A 49 -13.12 -12.26 3.33
C ILE A 49 -13.34 -13.67 3.93
N PRO A 50 -13.58 -13.86 5.24
CA PRO A 50 -13.82 -15.19 5.80
C PRO A 50 -15.03 -15.91 5.16
N LEU A 51 -16.08 -15.16 4.81
CA LEU A 51 -17.25 -15.70 4.13
C LEU A 51 -16.91 -16.14 2.70
N LEU A 52 -16.16 -15.32 1.95
CA LEU A 52 -15.67 -15.71 0.64
C LEU A 52 -14.81 -16.95 0.73
N LEU A 53 -13.81 -16.96 1.63
CA LEU A 53 -12.91 -18.11 1.79
C LEU A 53 -13.65 -19.40 2.14
N THR A 54 -14.70 -19.34 2.97
CA THR A 54 -15.54 -20.51 3.28
C THR A 54 -16.39 -20.95 2.09
N ALA A 55 -17.00 -20.00 1.36
CA ALA A 55 -17.75 -20.28 0.13
C ALA A 55 -16.86 -20.87 -1.00
N PHE A 56 -15.57 -20.53 -1.04
CA PHE A 56 -14.63 -21.03 -2.03
C PHE A 56 -14.03 -22.41 -1.71
N ARG A 57 -14.17 -22.93 -0.47
CA ARG A 57 -13.69 -24.27 -0.10
C ARG A 57 -14.15 -25.40 -1.03
N PRO A 58 -15.43 -25.55 -1.38
CA PRO A 58 -15.88 -26.63 -2.27
C PRO A 58 -15.26 -26.53 -3.66
N LEU A 59 -15.12 -25.31 -4.21
CA LEU A 59 -14.45 -25.09 -5.49
C LEU A 59 -12.99 -25.52 -5.41
N GLN A 60 -12.28 -25.15 -4.33
CA GLN A 60 -10.89 -25.55 -4.12
C GLN A 60 -10.74 -27.07 -4.00
N ALA A 61 -11.69 -27.76 -3.35
CA ALA A 61 -11.67 -29.22 -3.25
C ALA A 61 -11.83 -29.89 -4.62
N ILE A 62 -12.71 -29.37 -5.49
CA ILE A 62 -12.87 -29.85 -6.87
C ILE A 62 -11.58 -29.62 -7.66
N LEU A 63 -11.00 -28.42 -7.58
CA LEU A 63 -9.74 -28.08 -8.25
C LEU A 63 -8.59 -28.98 -7.78
N TYR A 64 -8.50 -29.23 -6.47
CA TYR A 64 -7.49 -30.09 -5.90
C TYR A 64 -7.66 -31.53 -6.38
N ASN A 65 -8.83 -32.13 -6.21
CA ASN A 65 -9.05 -33.54 -6.56
C ASN A 65 -8.91 -33.80 -8.07
N GLY A 66 -9.31 -32.86 -8.93
CA GLY A 66 -9.26 -33.02 -10.38
C GLY A 66 -7.94 -32.61 -11.03
N LEU A 67 -7.25 -31.61 -10.48
CA LEU A 67 -6.15 -30.92 -11.18
C LEU A 67 -4.85 -30.83 -10.39
N TYR A 68 -4.76 -31.36 -9.16
CA TYR A 68 -3.55 -31.27 -8.34
C TYR A 68 -2.30 -31.83 -9.04
N ASN A 69 -2.43 -32.91 -9.81
CA ASN A 69 -1.33 -33.50 -10.58
C ASN A 69 -0.88 -32.61 -11.76
N HIS A 70 -1.70 -31.65 -12.18
CA HIS A 70 -1.38 -30.68 -13.23
C HIS A 70 -0.89 -29.37 -12.62
N PHE A 71 0.38 -29.35 -12.20
CA PHE A 71 1.01 -28.23 -11.49
C PHE A 71 0.66 -26.85 -12.06
N ILE A 72 0.80 -26.63 -13.37
CA ILE A 72 0.58 -25.31 -13.99
C ILE A 72 -0.90 -24.91 -13.90
N ILE A 73 -1.81 -25.81 -14.29
CA ILE A 73 -3.25 -25.52 -14.36
C ILE A 73 -3.81 -25.26 -12.96
N TYR A 74 -3.46 -26.10 -11.98
CA TYR A 74 -3.88 -25.93 -10.59
C TYR A 74 -3.42 -24.59 -10.01
N ASN A 75 -2.15 -24.23 -10.20
CA ASN A 75 -1.61 -22.97 -9.68
C ASN A 75 -2.19 -21.75 -10.40
N LEU A 76 -2.43 -21.84 -11.72
CA LEU A 76 -3.04 -20.74 -12.48
C LEU A 76 -4.48 -20.48 -12.04
N LEU A 77 -5.28 -21.53 -11.85
CA LEU A 77 -6.65 -21.40 -11.36
C LEU A 77 -6.70 -20.92 -9.90
N THR A 78 -5.83 -21.45 -9.04
CA THR A 78 -5.69 -20.97 -7.65
C THR A 78 -5.31 -19.48 -7.63
N PHE A 79 -4.35 -19.07 -8.49
CA PHE A 79 -3.98 -17.67 -8.65
C PHE A 79 -5.16 -16.81 -9.11
N ALA A 80 -5.94 -17.27 -10.11
CA ALA A 80 -7.10 -16.54 -10.60
C ALA A 80 -8.16 -16.34 -9.51
N VAL A 81 -8.49 -17.41 -8.75
CA VAL A 81 -9.46 -17.34 -7.65
C VAL A 81 -8.97 -16.39 -6.55
N CYS A 82 -7.73 -16.54 -6.08
CA CYS A 82 -7.17 -15.64 -5.09
C CYS A 82 -7.12 -14.18 -5.58
N SER A 83 -6.86 -13.97 -6.88
CA SER A 83 -6.83 -12.63 -7.48
C SER A 83 -8.21 -11.97 -7.41
N VAL A 84 -9.27 -12.70 -7.72
CA VAL A 84 -10.64 -12.19 -7.61
C VAL A 84 -10.96 -11.81 -6.16
N ILE A 85 -10.66 -12.69 -5.21
CA ILE A 85 -10.96 -12.47 -3.78
C ILE A 85 -10.17 -11.31 -3.19
N LEU A 86 -8.90 -11.12 -3.56
CA LEU A 86 -8.03 -10.13 -2.91
C LEU A 86 -7.91 -8.82 -3.69
N SER A 87 -8.31 -8.76 -4.96
CA SER A 87 -8.15 -7.57 -5.80
C SER A 87 -8.80 -6.32 -5.21
N ILE A 88 -10.05 -6.40 -4.77
CA ILE A 88 -10.82 -5.26 -4.27
C ILE A 88 -10.13 -4.55 -3.09
N PRO A 89 -9.86 -5.23 -1.94
CA PRO A 89 -9.28 -4.56 -0.78
C PRO A 89 -7.87 -4.05 -1.07
N VAL A 90 -7.09 -4.77 -1.87
CA VAL A 90 -5.71 -4.40 -2.20
C VAL A 90 -5.67 -3.20 -3.15
N ILE A 91 -6.58 -3.11 -4.14
CA ILE A 91 -6.71 -1.92 -4.99
C ILE A 91 -7.12 -0.70 -4.15
N CYS A 92 -8.06 -0.88 -3.20
CA CYS A 92 -8.44 0.18 -2.26
C CYS A 92 -7.25 0.63 -1.41
N MET A 93 -6.48 -0.31 -0.84
CA MET A 93 -5.25 0.00 -0.09
C MET A 93 -4.22 0.70 -0.98
N GLY A 94 -4.09 0.32 -2.25
CA GLY A 94 -3.19 0.96 -3.20
C GLY A 94 -3.54 2.41 -3.50
N ALA A 95 -4.81 2.78 -3.36
CA ALA A 95 -5.29 4.13 -3.62
C ALA A 95 -5.04 5.11 -2.47
N THR A 96 -4.79 4.66 -1.24
CA THR A 96 -4.71 5.52 -0.05
C THR A 96 -3.51 6.47 -0.09
N LEU A 97 -2.33 5.98 -0.46
CA LEU A 97 -1.10 6.76 -0.47
C LEU A 97 -1.13 7.93 -1.48
N PRO A 98 -1.54 7.76 -2.77
CA PRO A 98 -1.69 8.89 -3.69
C PRO A 98 -2.66 9.97 -3.20
N ILE A 99 -3.76 9.58 -2.56
CA ILE A 99 -4.73 10.54 -1.99
C ILE A 99 -4.08 11.37 -0.90
N LEU A 100 -3.40 10.70 0.03
CA LEU A 100 -2.76 11.34 1.16
C LEU A 100 -1.58 12.22 0.73
N CYS A 101 -0.79 11.76 -0.26
CA CYS A 101 0.25 12.57 -0.90
C CYS A 101 -0.31 13.86 -1.48
N ARG A 102 -1.41 13.82 -2.26
CA ARG A 102 -2.00 15.05 -2.80
C ARG A 102 -2.58 15.97 -1.73
N PHE A 103 -3.09 15.41 -0.64
CA PHE A 103 -3.63 16.18 0.45
C PHE A 103 -2.52 16.89 1.25
N TYR A 104 -1.39 16.21 1.51
CA TYR A 104 -0.31 16.67 2.39
C TYR A 104 0.83 17.40 1.66
N VAL A 105 1.11 17.06 0.40
CA VAL A 105 2.18 17.68 -0.40
C VAL A 105 1.64 18.92 -1.11
N VAL A 106 1.97 20.09 -0.58
CA VAL A 106 1.52 21.40 -1.11
C VAL A 106 2.61 22.12 -1.91
N ARG A 107 3.91 21.82 -1.69
CA ARG A 107 5.05 22.46 -2.38
C ARG A 107 6.02 21.41 -2.93
N LEU A 108 6.48 21.59 -4.18
CA LEU A 108 7.48 20.70 -4.81
C LEU A 108 8.86 20.79 -4.15
N SER A 109 9.21 21.92 -3.54
CA SER A 109 10.56 22.13 -2.96
C SER A 109 10.93 21.17 -1.83
N HIS A 110 9.95 20.46 -1.28
CA HIS A 110 10.14 19.44 -0.24
C HIS A 110 9.39 18.15 -0.60
N LEU A 111 9.22 17.88 -1.91
CA LEU A 111 8.48 16.73 -2.40
C LEU A 111 9.08 15.43 -1.86
N GLY A 112 10.41 15.30 -1.88
CA GLY A 112 11.12 14.11 -1.41
C GLY A 112 10.90 13.87 0.08
N THR A 113 11.08 14.91 0.91
CA THR A 113 10.90 14.80 2.37
C THR A 113 9.45 14.52 2.73
N HIS A 114 8.49 15.20 2.11
CA HIS A 114 7.07 15.04 2.45
C HIS A 114 6.53 13.68 1.98
N ALA A 115 6.81 13.29 0.73
CA ALA A 115 6.40 11.98 0.21
C ALA A 115 7.12 10.84 0.93
N GLY A 116 8.43 10.98 1.18
CA GLY A 116 9.24 10.01 1.90
C GLY A 116 8.80 9.83 3.35
N ARG A 117 8.48 10.90 4.08
CA ARG A 117 7.92 10.80 5.44
C ARG A 117 6.55 10.13 5.45
N LEU A 118 5.69 10.45 4.49
CA LEU A 118 4.35 9.90 4.43
C LEU A 118 4.37 8.39 4.12
N TYR A 119 5.14 8.00 3.11
CA TYR A 119 5.36 6.59 2.79
C TYR A 119 6.06 5.86 3.94
N GLY A 120 7.07 6.48 4.55
CA GLY A 120 7.77 5.95 5.71
C GLY A 120 6.84 5.69 6.89
N LEU A 121 6.01 6.66 7.29
CA LEU A 121 5.08 6.51 8.42
C LEU A 121 4.05 5.41 8.16
N ASN A 122 3.49 5.35 6.94
CA ASN A 122 2.59 4.27 6.53
C ASN A 122 3.28 2.90 6.62
N THR A 123 4.54 2.84 6.19
CA THR A 123 5.34 1.61 6.17
C THR A 123 5.76 1.18 7.58
N ILE A 124 6.11 2.11 8.49
CA ILE A 124 6.33 1.81 9.92
C ILE A 124 5.04 1.27 10.55
N GLY A 125 3.90 1.91 10.27
CA GLY A 125 2.59 1.43 10.73
C GLY A 125 2.32 0.00 10.26
N ALA A 126 2.63 -0.31 9.00
CA ALA A 126 2.52 -1.67 8.46
C ALA A 126 3.47 -2.66 9.15
N ALA A 127 4.73 -2.27 9.43
CA ALA A 127 5.68 -3.12 10.16
C ALA A 127 5.20 -3.41 11.58
N LEU A 128 4.81 -2.37 12.33
CA LEU A 128 4.29 -2.52 13.69
C LEU A 128 3.00 -3.34 13.71
N GLY A 129 2.07 -3.06 12.80
CA GLY A 129 0.81 -3.82 12.67
C GLY A 129 1.08 -5.30 12.36
N SER A 130 1.98 -5.59 11.42
CA SER A 130 2.36 -6.96 11.08
C SER A 130 3.04 -7.68 12.25
N LEU A 131 3.95 -7.00 12.96
CA LEU A 131 4.65 -7.55 14.12
C LEU A 131 3.66 -7.89 15.23
N VAL A 132 2.82 -6.92 15.60
CA VAL A 132 1.83 -7.03 16.67
C VAL A 132 0.78 -8.09 16.34
N CYS A 133 0.32 -8.16 15.08
CA CYS A 133 -0.61 -9.22 14.65
C CYS A 133 0.04 -10.61 14.62
N GLY A 134 1.22 -10.73 14.00
CA GLY A 134 1.87 -12.02 13.78
C GLY A 134 2.40 -12.68 15.05
N PHE A 135 2.72 -11.90 16.09
CA PHE A 135 3.24 -12.41 17.36
C PHE A 135 2.25 -12.40 18.52
N TRP A 136 1.33 -11.43 18.59
CA TRP A 136 0.45 -11.28 19.76
C TRP A 136 -1.03 -11.41 19.43
N LEU A 137 -1.61 -10.63 18.51
CA LEU A 137 -3.08 -10.63 18.37
C LEU A 137 -3.62 -11.96 17.85
N ILE A 138 -2.95 -12.60 16.89
CA ILE A 138 -3.42 -13.88 16.35
C ILE A 138 -3.32 -14.98 17.40
N ASP A 139 -2.29 -14.95 18.25
CA ASP A 139 -2.12 -15.92 19.34
C ASP A 139 -3.16 -15.70 20.46
N LEU A 140 -3.36 -14.44 20.88
CA LEU A 140 -4.24 -14.08 21.99
C LEU A 140 -5.73 -14.08 21.63
N TRP A 141 -6.08 -13.57 20.46
CA TRP A 141 -7.47 -13.31 20.04
C TRP A 141 -7.92 -14.17 18.85
N GLY A 142 -7.02 -15.01 18.32
CA GLY A 142 -7.26 -15.76 17.10
C GLY A 142 -7.36 -14.86 15.86
N VAL A 143 -7.50 -15.51 14.71
CA VAL A 143 -7.67 -14.82 13.42
C VAL A 143 -8.94 -13.97 13.42
N SER A 144 -10.06 -14.49 13.93
CA SER A 144 -11.34 -13.78 13.94
C SER A 144 -11.34 -12.55 14.86
N GLY A 145 -10.75 -12.64 16.05
CA GLY A 145 -10.63 -11.50 16.96
C GLY A 145 -9.69 -10.42 16.41
N THR A 146 -8.55 -10.82 15.85
CA THR A 146 -7.62 -9.92 15.16
C THR A 146 -8.29 -9.19 13.99
N LEU A 147 -9.06 -9.92 13.18
CA LEU A 147 -9.79 -9.35 12.05
C LEU A 147 -10.87 -8.36 12.51
N THR A 148 -11.61 -8.70 13.57
CA THR A 148 -12.61 -7.79 14.16
C THR A 148 -11.96 -6.51 14.67
N PHE A 149 -10.81 -6.62 15.33
CA PHE A 149 -10.04 -5.45 15.76
C PHE A 149 -9.61 -4.56 14.57
N ALA A 150 -9.07 -5.16 13.51
CA ALA A 150 -8.69 -4.42 12.30
C ALA A 150 -9.88 -3.72 11.63
N VAL A 151 -11.04 -4.38 11.58
CA VAL A 151 -12.29 -3.79 11.09
C VAL A 151 -12.68 -2.57 11.92
N LEU A 152 -12.67 -2.65 13.25
CA LEU A 152 -13.01 -1.54 14.13
C LEU A 152 -12.08 -0.35 13.93
N VAL A 153 -10.78 -0.59 13.79
CA VAL A 153 -9.79 0.46 13.52
C VAL A 153 -10.09 1.16 12.19
N ASN A 154 -10.33 0.40 11.11
CA ASN A 154 -10.66 0.97 9.79
C ASN A 154 -11.99 1.74 9.82
N LEU A 155 -13.00 1.24 10.54
CA LEU A 155 -14.26 1.95 10.73
C LEU A 155 -14.06 3.27 11.47
N MET A 156 -13.27 3.28 12.55
CA MET A 156 -12.95 4.51 13.29
C MET A 156 -12.24 5.54 12.41
N ILE A 157 -11.24 5.13 11.62
CA ILE A 157 -10.53 6.01 10.69
C ILE A 157 -11.50 6.55 9.63
N GLY A 158 -12.26 5.67 8.99
CA GLY A 158 -13.21 6.02 7.94
C GLY A 158 -14.28 7.01 8.41
N ILE A 159 -14.94 6.73 9.54
CA ILE A 159 -15.95 7.62 10.14
C ILE A 159 -15.34 8.96 10.55
N SER A 160 -14.13 8.95 11.11
CA SER A 160 -13.43 10.19 11.49
C SER A 160 -13.16 11.08 10.29
N CYS A 161 -12.65 10.51 9.18
CA CYS A 161 -12.42 11.24 7.93
C CYS A 161 -13.71 11.82 7.36
N LEU A 162 -14.81 11.06 7.35
CA LEU A 162 -16.11 11.55 6.88
C LEU A 162 -16.66 12.67 7.77
N THR A 163 -16.55 12.53 9.08
CA THR A 163 -17.00 13.54 10.06
C THR A 163 -16.23 14.83 9.93
N VAL A 164 -14.90 14.76 9.78
CA VAL A 164 -14.04 15.92 9.56
C VAL A 164 -14.36 16.60 8.23
N SER A 165 -14.52 15.82 7.15
CA SER A 165 -14.88 16.35 5.83
C SER A 165 -16.25 17.05 5.85
N TYR A 166 -17.23 16.46 6.54
CA TYR A 166 -18.57 17.03 6.69
C TYR A 166 -18.57 18.32 7.51
N LYS A 167 -18.00 18.30 8.72
CA LYS A 167 -17.94 19.49 9.60
C LYS A 167 -17.21 20.65 8.94
N ALA A 168 -16.09 20.37 8.28
CA ALA A 168 -15.36 21.39 7.52
C ALA A 168 -16.23 21.98 6.41
N LYS A 169 -16.91 21.15 5.61
CA LYS A 169 -17.78 21.62 4.53
C LYS A 169 -18.93 22.49 5.03
N VAL A 170 -19.57 22.11 6.14
CA VAL A 170 -20.65 22.89 6.77
C VAL A 170 -20.12 24.23 7.28
N MET A 171 -18.98 24.26 7.97
CA MET A 171 -18.36 25.49 8.46
C MET A 171 -18.02 26.47 7.33
N TYR A 172 -17.50 25.99 6.19
CA TYR A 172 -17.22 26.87 5.04
C TYR A 172 -18.48 27.36 4.33
N ALA A 173 -19.55 26.56 4.33
CA ALA A 173 -20.83 26.98 3.76
C ALA A 173 -21.47 28.10 4.59
N ASP A 174 -21.35 28.04 5.92
CA ASP A 174 -21.92 29.01 6.85
C ASP A 174 -21.14 30.34 6.88
N THR A 175 -19.79 30.28 6.88
CA THR A 175 -18.94 31.49 6.94
C THR A 175 -18.78 32.21 5.58
N GLY A 176 -19.31 31.66 4.48
CA GLY A 176 -19.14 32.20 3.12
C GLY A 176 -17.68 32.23 2.61
N GLN A 177 -16.73 31.69 3.39
CA GLN A 177 -15.32 31.61 3.03
C GLN A 177 -15.07 30.41 2.11
N LYS A 178 -14.41 30.67 0.97
CA LYS A 178 -13.99 29.59 0.05
C LYS A 178 -13.09 28.61 0.79
N SER A 179 -13.33 27.31 0.56
CA SER A 179 -12.55 26.20 1.13
C SER A 179 -11.03 26.46 1.03
N PRO A 180 -10.21 26.05 2.02
CA PRO A 180 -8.80 26.46 2.15
C PRO A 180 -7.85 26.02 1.02
N GLY A 181 -8.35 25.34 -0.01
CA GLY A 181 -7.55 24.80 -1.11
C GLY A 181 -7.60 25.60 -2.43
N SER A 182 -8.37 26.69 -2.53
CA SER A 182 -8.66 27.32 -3.83
C SER A 182 -7.48 28.08 -4.48
N LYS A 183 -6.42 28.40 -3.76
CA LYS A 183 -5.22 29.04 -4.34
C LYS A 183 -4.04 28.06 -4.35
N LYS A 184 -4.11 27.05 -5.20
CA LYS A 184 -2.92 26.32 -5.64
C LYS A 184 -2.31 27.11 -6.80
N ALA A 185 -1.15 27.73 -6.57
CA ALA A 185 -0.32 28.18 -7.67
C ALA A 185 -0.04 26.96 -8.59
N PRO A 186 -0.03 27.14 -9.92
CA PRO A 186 0.32 26.05 -10.82
C PRO A 186 1.66 25.49 -10.36
N LEU A 187 1.73 24.17 -10.22
CA LEU A 187 2.99 23.46 -10.10
C LEU A 187 3.78 23.89 -11.34
N LYS A 188 4.80 24.74 -11.17
CA LYS A 188 5.70 25.02 -12.29
C LYS A 188 6.33 23.67 -12.63
N ASP A 189 6.08 23.22 -13.84
CA ASP A 189 6.73 22.06 -14.43
C ASP A 189 8.23 22.36 -14.53
N GLU A 190 8.96 22.22 -13.42
CA GLU A 190 10.37 21.92 -13.46
C GLU A 190 10.47 20.48 -13.96
N THR A 191 10.31 20.31 -15.28
CA THR A 191 10.53 19.04 -15.96
C THR A 191 11.96 18.60 -15.65
N PRO A 192 12.20 17.50 -14.92
CA PRO A 192 13.56 16.99 -14.78
C PRO A 192 13.91 16.24 -16.07
N SER A 193 15.08 16.55 -16.61
CA SER A 193 15.97 15.71 -17.43
C SER A 193 15.45 15.02 -18.71
N HIS A 194 16.38 14.79 -19.63
CA HIS A 194 16.18 14.20 -20.95
C HIS A 194 15.27 12.96 -20.92
N PRO A 195 14.43 12.71 -21.95
CA PRO A 195 13.53 11.55 -22.01
C PRO A 195 14.21 10.19 -21.79
N SER A 196 15.50 10.07 -22.14
CA SER A 196 16.33 8.88 -21.90
C SER A 196 16.61 8.63 -20.42
N GLU A 197 16.91 9.67 -19.64
CA GLU A 197 17.15 9.57 -18.20
C GLU A 197 15.89 9.11 -17.44
N ARG A 198 14.72 9.60 -17.85
CA ARG A 198 13.43 9.17 -17.27
C ARG A 198 13.14 7.70 -17.54
N LYS A 199 13.35 7.25 -18.78
CA LYS A 199 13.20 5.84 -19.15
C LYS A 199 14.20 4.96 -18.38
N GLY A 200 15.46 5.39 -18.28
CA GLY A 200 16.49 4.70 -17.51
C GLY A 200 16.12 4.56 -16.03
N ALA A 201 15.66 5.63 -15.39
CA ALA A 201 15.22 5.60 -14.00
C ALA A 201 14.02 4.65 -13.78
N LEU A 202 13.05 4.62 -14.70
CA LEU A 202 11.91 3.70 -14.64
C LEU A 202 12.36 2.23 -14.75
N VAL A 203 13.28 1.93 -15.66
CA VAL A 203 13.83 0.56 -15.81
C VAL A 203 14.55 0.15 -14.55
N ILE A 204 15.43 1.00 -14.01
CA ILE A 204 16.14 0.75 -12.74
C ILE A 204 15.13 0.49 -11.61
N PHE A 205 14.07 1.30 -11.52
CA PHE A 205 13.05 1.15 -10.50
C PHE A 205 12.30 -0.19 -10.60
N VAL A 206 11.93 -0.61 -11.82
CA VAL A 206 11.26 -1.90 -12.05
C VAL A 206 12.18 -3.07 -11.70
N VAL A 207 13.45 -3.03 -12.14
CA VAL A 207 14.42 -4.09 -11.87
C VAL A 207 14.72 -4.17 -10.37
N SER A 208 14.93 -3.03 -9.71
CA SER A 208 15.17 -2.95 -8.27
C SER A 208 13.99 -3.52 -7.47
N GLY A 209 12.75 -3.13 -7.83
CA GLY A 209 11.54 -3.68 -7.20
C GLY A 209 11.38 -5.18 -7.43
N PHE A 210 11.71 -5.68 -8.63
CA PHE A 210 11.71 -7.11 -8.92
C PHE A 210 12.72 -7.86 -8.04
N CYS A 211 13.96 -7.39 -7.97
CA CYS A 211 15.00 -7.99 -7.14
C CYS A 211 14.62 -7.96 -5.65
N ALA A 212 14.08 -6.84 -5.16
CA ALA A 212 13.67 -6.68 -3.76
C ALA A 212 12.56 -7.69 -3.39
N MET A 213 11.55 -7.85 -4.24
CA MET A 213 10.47 -8.84 -4.03
C MET A 213 10.97 -10.29 -4.16
N ALA A 214 11.92 -10.54 -5.07
CA ALA A 214 12.56 -11.85 -5.19
C ALA A 214 13.36 -12.21 -3.92
N TYR A 215 14.13 -11.26 -3.37
CA TYR A 215 14.87 -11.44 -2.13
C TYR A 215 13.94 -11.69 -0.95
N GLU A 216 12.83 -10.95 -0.81
CA GLU A 216 11.85 -11.20 0.24
C GLU A 216 11.33 -12.65 0.19
N VAL A 217 10.99 -13.16 -1.00
CA VAL A 217 10.50 -14.54 -1.17
C VAL A 217 11.61 -15.58 -0.93
N ILE A 218 12.84 -15.31 -1.33
CA ILE A 218 13.97 -16.23 -1.11
C ILE A 218 14.31 -16.29 0.38
N TRP A 219 14.41 -15.13 1.05
CA TRP A 219 14.75 -15.05 2.47
C TRP A 219 13.68 -15.66 3.36
N THR A 220 12.40 -15.47 3.07
CA THR A 220 11.32 -16.17 3.79
C THR A 220 11.46 -17.69 3.70
N ARG A 221 11.83 -18.22 2.53
CA ARG A 221 12.07 -19.67 2.36
C ARG A 221 13.32 -20.14 3.10
N LEU A 222 14.43 -19.41 3.01
CA LEU A 222 15.68 -19.76 3.69
C LEU A 222 15.52 -19.74 5.21
N LEU A 223 14.90 -18.70 5.77
CA LEU A 223 14.63 -18.64 7.21
C LEU A 223 13.67 -19.74 7.64
N GLY A 224 12.67 -20.05 6.81
CA GLY A 224 11.76 -21.17 7.02
C GLY A 224 12.43 -22.55 7.03
N LEU A 225 13.58 -22.72 6.37
CA LEU A 225 14.36 -23.96 6.44
C LEU A 225 15.14 -24.11 7.75
N ILE A 226 15.52 -22.99 8.39
CA ILE A 226 16.31 -22.98 9.63
C ILE A 226 15.40 -23.02 10.86
N VAL A 227 14.43 -22.11 10.93
CA VAL A 227 13.53 -21.91 12.08
C VAL A 227 12.24 -22.74 11.94
N GLY A 228 11.98 -23.26 10.74
CA GLY A 228 10.73 -23.94 10.39
C GLY A 228 9.74 -23.01 9.66
N PRO A 229 8.84 -23.56 8.82
CA PRO A 229 7.88 -22.79 8.03
C PRO A 229 6.71 -22.33 8.90
N THR A 230 6.97 -21.43 9.84
CA THR A 230 5.98 -20.88 10.78
C THR A 230 5.52 -19.48 10.37
N THR A 231 4.36 -19.07 10.89
CA THR A 231 3.87 -17.69 10.78
C THR A 231 4.88 -16.69 11.36
N TYR A 232 5.65 -17.08 12.38
CA TYR A 232 6.68 -16.25 13.00
C TYR A 232 7.85 -16.00 12.04
N SER A 233 8.35 -17.04 11.36
CA SER A 233 9.43 -16.90 10.37
C SER A 233 9.04 -15.94 9.24
N PHE A 234 7.81 -16.06 8.74
CA PHE A 234 7.27 -15.14 7.74
C PHE A 234 7.18 -13.71 8.28
N THR A 235 6.65 -13.54 9.50
CA THR A 235 6.48 -12.23 10.14
C THR A 235 7.82 -11.53 10.36
N ILE A 236 8.87 -12.23 10.79
CA ILE A 236 10.20 -11.66 11.02
C ILE A 236 10.77 -11.08 9.72
N VAL A 237 10.72 -11.83 8.62
CA VAL A 237 11.25 -11.36 7.34
C VAL A 237 10.44 -10.18 6.83
N LEU A 238 9.11 -10.26 6.90
CA LEU A 238 8.21 -9.18 6.48
C LEU A 238 8.47 -7.89 7.27
N VAL A 239 8.54 -7.97 8.60
CA VAL A 239 8.80 -6.80 9.46
C VAL A 239 10.19 -6.23 9.19
N THR A 240 11.21 -7.07 9.04
CA THR A 240 12.58 -6.62 8.74
C THR A 240 12.63 -5.88 7.40
N PHE A 241 12.00 -6.44 6.37
CA PHE A 241 11.97 -5.85 5.03
C PHE A 241 11.20 -4.54 5.00
N ILE A 242 9.99 -4.51 5.57
CA ILE A 242 9.15 -3.31 5.65
C ILE A 242 9.83 -2.21 6.49
N THR A 243 10.48 -2.56 7.59
CA THR A 243 11.23 -1.58 8.42
C THR A 243 12.40 -0.97 7.62
N GLY A 244 13.12 -1.77 6.83
CA GLY A 244 14.14 -1.27 5.92
C GLY A 244 13.60 -0.29 4.89
N LEU A 245 12.46 -0.61 4.25
CA LEU A 245 11.78 0.29 3.31
C LEU A 245 11.32 1.59 3.98
N ALA A 246 10.80 1.49 5.20
CA ALA A 246 10.37 2.65 5.97
C ALA A 246 11.53 3.61 6.25
N LEU A 247 12.62 3.10 6.85
CA LEU A 247 13.80 3.90 7.16
C LEU A 247 14.44 4.47 5.90
N GLY A 248 14.58 3.65 4.85
CA GLY A 248 15.10 4.07 3.56
C GLY A 248 14.30 5.22 2.97
N SER A 249 12.97 5.12 2.95
CA SER A 249 12.12 6.20 2.40
C SER A 249 12.22 7.52 3.17
N MET A 250 12.40 7.47 4.50
CA MET A 250 12.57 8.68 5.32
C MET A 250 13.95 9.32 5.11
N ILE A 251 15.01 8.50 5.13
CA ILE A 251 16.40 8.97 4.98
C ILE A 251 16.64 9.50 3.57
N PHE A 252 16.32 8.70 2.54
CA PHE A 252 16.54 9.07 1.15
C PHE A 252 15.53 10.10 0.66
N GLY A 253 14.33 10.18 1.24
CA GLY A 253 13.40 11.30 1.00
C GLY A 253 13.98 12.64 1.44
N TYR A 254 14.61 12.68 2.62
CA TYR A 254 15.31 13.86 3.12
C TYR A 254 16.56 14.21 2.28
N LEU A 255 17.33 13.19 1.88
CA LEU A 255 18.54 13.40 1.08
C LEU A 255 18.23 13.82 -0.36
N ALA A 256 17.12 13.35 -0.94
CA ALA A 256 16.68 13.73 -2.28
C ALA A 256 16.43 15.24 -2.41
N ASP A 257 15.88 15.89 -1.39
CA ASP A 257 15.66 17.35 -1.41
C ASP A 257 16.96 18.16 -1.29
N LYS A 258 18.06 17.55 -0.80
CA LYS A 258 19.37 18.20 -0.67
C LYS A 258 20.26 18.06 -1.91
N VAL A 259 20.03 17.03 -2.73
CA VAL A 259 20.93 16.68 -3.84
C VAL A 259 20.39 17.24 -5.16
N LYS A 260 21.20 18.06 -5.85
CA LYS A 260 20.82 18.68 -7.14
C LYS A 260 20.56 17.68 -8.28
N ARG A 261 21.12 16.47 -8.22
CA ARG A 261 20.95 15.40 -9.22
C ARG A 261 20.49 14.09 -8.57
N CYS A 262 19.18 13.86 -8.53
CA CYS A 262 18.59 12.65 -7.97
C CYS A 262 19.08 11.34 -8.62
N ILE A 263 19.53 11.38 -9.88
CA ILE A 263 19.99 10.17 -10.58
C ILE A 263 21.25 9.55 -9.97
N TRP A 264 22.16 10.39 -9.43
CA TRP A 264 23.36 9.90 -8.75
C TRP A 264 23.02 9.24 -7.42
N LEU A 265 22.04 9.79 -6.71
CA LEU A 265 21.50 9.17 -5.50
C LEU A 265 20.91 7.79 -5.82
N LEU A 266 20.12 7.70 -6.89
CA LEU A 266 19.54 6.43 -7.35
C LEU A 266 20.63 5.41 -7.69
N LEU A 267 21.62 5.77 -8.51
CA LEU A 267 22.71 4.86 -8.87
C LEU A 267 23.50 4.39 -7.64
N PHE A 268 23.79 5.28 -6.69
CA PHE A 268 24.47 4.93 -5.45
C PHE A 268 23.68 3.89 -4.63
N THR A 269 22.36 4.08 -4.50
CA THR A 269 21.49 3.13 -3.78
C THR A 269 21.33 1.76 -4.43
N GLN A 270 21.68 1.62 -5.71
CA GLN A 270 21.62 0.31 -6.39
C GLN A 270 22.95 -0.46 -6.30
N ILE A 271 24.05 0.22 -5.99
CA ILE A 271 25.39 -0.38 -5.88
C ILE A 271 25.71 -0.79 -4.44
N ALA A 272 25.20 -0.03 -3.47
CA ALA A 272 25.34 -0.30 -2.03
C ALA A 272 24.38 -1.42 -1.58
#